data_AF-A0A6G3QV01-F1
#
_entry.id   AF-A0A6G3QV01-F1
#
_cell.length_a   1.000
_cell.length_b   1.000
_cell.length_c   1.000
_cell.angle_alpha   90.00
_cell.angle_beta   90.00
_cell.angle_gamma   90.00
#
_symmetry.space_group_name_H-M   'P 1'
#
loop_
_entity.id
_entity.type
_entity.pdbx_description
1 polymer ?
#
loop_
_entity_poly.entity_id
_entity_poly.type
_entity_poly.pdbx_seq_one_letter_code
_entity_poly.pdbx_strand_id
1 'polypeptide(L)'
;YWREALQGAPPALDLPTDRPRPAVPSHRGTQLAAVLDADVVSRLAGVVRERGATLFGVVQSVLSAVLSRRAGQDDVVIGVPVANRSR
;
A
#
# COMPACT_ATOMS: atom_id res chain seq x y z
N TYR A 1 -21.24 -5.06 5.13
CA TYR A 1 -19.77 -4.94 5.26
C TYR A 1 -19.08 -4.50 3.97
N TRP A 2 -18.60 -5.38 3.07
CA TRP A 2 -17.71 -4.94 1.97
C TRP A 2 -18.30 -3.89 1.02
N ARG A 3 -19.59 -3.98 0.70
CA ARG A 3 -20.29 -2.93 -0.08
C ARG A 3 -20.26 -1.57 0.60
N GLU A 4 -20.31 -1.53 1.93
CA GLU A 4 -20.24 -0.28 2.71
C GLU A 4 -18.79 0.18 2.85
N ALA A 5 -17.87 -0.75 3.17
CA ALA A 5 -16.46 -0.44 3.36
C ALA A 5 -15.75 0.08 2.08
N LEU A 6 -16.24 -0.32 0.90
CA LEU A 6 -15.74 0.12 -0.40
C LEU A 6 -16.66 1.13 -1.08
N GLN A 7 -17.67 1.65 -0.37
CA GLN A 7 -18.56 2.65 -0.92
C GLN A 7 -17.80 3.94 -1.19
N GLY A 8 -17.85 4.44 -2.43
CA GLY A 8 -17.18 5.67 -2.82
C GLY A 8 -15.67 5.55 -3.03
N ALA A 9 -15.12 4.33 -2.92
CA ALA A 9 -13.71 4.09 -3.20
C ALA A 9 -13.35 4.52 -4.64
N PRO A 10 -12.19 5.18 -4.85
CA PRO A 10 -11.80 5.64 -6.17
C PRO A 10 -11.60 4.46 -7.12
N PRO A 11 -12.01 4.57 -8.40
CA PRO A 11 -11.87 3.49 -9.37
C PRO A 11 -10.40 3.21 -9.73
N ALA A 12 -9.52 4.20 -9.55
CA ALA A 12 -8.08 4.10 -9.76
C ALA A 12 -7.34 5.20 -8.98
N LEU A 13 -6.06 4.93 -8.68
CA LEU A 13 -5.12 5.96 -8.24
C LEU A 13 -4.52 6.69 -9.45
N ASP A 14 -4.49 8.02 -9.38
CA ASP A 14 -3.98 8.91 -10.43
C ASP A 14 -2.48 9.17 -10.24
N LEU A 15 -1.69 8.09 -10.36
CA LEU A 15 -0.23 8.18 -10.26
C LEU A 15 0.37 8.87 -11.49
N PRO A 16 1.47 9.65 -11.32
CA PRO A 16 2.19 10.27 -12.43
C PRO A 16 2.98 9.22 -13.22
N THR A 17 2.29 8.47 -14.07
CA THR A 17 2.88 7.38 -14.86
C THR A 17 3.57 7.89 -16.12
N ASP A 18 4.70 7.28 -16.48
CA ASP A 18 5.49 7.68 -17.66
C ASP A 18 4.78 7.46 -19.01
N ARG A 19 3.76 6.60 -19.03
CA ARG A 19 2.99 6.24 -20.25
C ARG A 19 1.50 6.14 -19.92
N PRO A 20 0.61 6.47 -20.88
CA PRO A 20 -0.83 6.32 -20.69
C PRO A 20 -1.21 4.84 -20.47
N ARG A 21 -2.27 4.61 -19.71
CA ARG A 21 -2.80 3.26 -19.47
C ARG A 21 -3.40 2.68 -20.76
N PRO A 22 -2.95 1.51 -21.25
CA PRO A 22 -3.53 0.87 -22.42
C PRO A 22 -4.93 0.31 -22.11
N ALA A 23 -5.78 0.21 -23.14
CA ALA A 23 -7.12 -0.38 -23.00
C ALA A 23 -7.10 -1.87 -22.64
N VAL A 24 -6.06 -2.59 -23.10
CA VAL A 24 -5.83 -4.00 -22.78
C VAL A 24 -4.51 -4.13 -22.01
N PRO A 25 -4.51 -4.68 -20.78
CA PRO A 25 -3.29 -4.89 -20.01
C PRO A 25 -2.36 -5.90 -20.69
N SER A 26 -1.06 -5.56 -20.78
CA SER A 26 -0.05 -6.48 -21.33
C SER A 26 0.44 -7.52 -20.32
N HIS A 27 0.16 -7.32 -19.02
CA HIS A 27 0.68 -8.10 -17.89
C HIS A 27 2.21 -8.18 -17.79
N ARG A 28 2.95 -7.39 -18.58
CA ARG A 28 4.41 -7.29 -18.47
C ARG A 28 4.78 -6.43 -17.27
N GLY A 29 5.66 -6.96 -16.41
CA GLY A 29 6.18 -6.27 -15.24
C GLY A 29 7.68 -6.49 -15.07
N THR A 30 8.27 -5.74 -14.15
CA THR A 30 9.63 -5.94 -13.66
C THR A 30 9.63 -5.84 -12.13
N GLN A 31 10.72 -6.23 -11.49
CA GLN A 31 10.90 -6.12 -10.04
C GLN A 31 12.07 -5.20 -9.73
N LEU A 32 11.86 -4.31 -8.76
CA LEU A 32 12.91 -3.50 -8.15
C LEU A 32 12.96 -3.87 -6.67
N ALA A 33 14.08 -4.45 -6.24
CA ALA A 33 14.31 -4.69 -4.83
C ALA A 33 14.72 -3.38 -4.15
N ALA A 34 14.13 -3.11 -2.99
CA ALA A 34 14.54 -2.04 -2.10
C ALA A 34 14.75 -2.63 -0.70
N VAL A 35 15.83 -2.21 -0.04
CA VAL A 35 16.17 -2.63 1.32
C VAL A 35 16.06 -1.42 2.23
N LEU A 36 15.44 -1.60 3.39
CA LEU A 36 15.43 -0.59 4.44
C LEU A 36 16.63 -0.82 5.35
N ASP A 37 17.37 0.25 5.63
CA ASP A 37 18.51 0.20 6.55
C ASP A 37 18.07 -0.27 7.94
N ALA A 38 18.97 -0.99 8.62
CA ALA A 38 18.68 -1.57 9.93
C ALA A 38 18.27 -0.51 10.98
N ASP A 39 18.84 0.70 10.91
CA ASP A 39 18.45 1.81 11.78
C ASP A 39 16.98 2.23 11.57
N VAL A 40 16.54 2.32 10.31
CA VAL A 40 15.15 2.64 9.97
C VAL A 40 14.22 1.58 10.54
N VAL A 41 14.55 0.31 10.36
CA VAL A 41 13.75 -0.82 10.89
C VAL A 41 13.70 -0.78 12.43
N SER A 42 14.82 -0.49 13.09
CA SER A 42 14.89 -0.35 14.55
C SER A 42 13.97 0.77 15.06
N ARG A 43 13.96 1.92 14.39
CA ARG A 43 13.10 3.05 14.73
C ARG A 43 11.62 2.72 14.51
N LEU A 44 11.27 2.02 13.44
CA LEU A 44 9.91 1.54 13.21
C LEU A 44 9.45 0.56 14.31
N ALA A 45 10.35 -0.28 14.83
CA ALA A 45 10.01 -1.15 15.96
C ALA A 45 9.66 -0.37 17.24
N GLY A 46 10.24 0.82 17.44
CA GLY A 46 9.82 1.76 18.48
C GLY A 46 8.36 2.20 18.30
N VAL A 47 8.01 2.68 17.10
CA VAL A 47 6.64 3.10 16.75
C VAL A 47 5.63 1.97 16.95
N VAL A 48 5.98 0.76 16.53
CA VAL A 48 5.16 -0.44 16.69
C VAL A 48 4.80 -0.66 18.16
N ARG A 49 5.80 -0.60 19.07
CA ARG A 49 5.58 -0.78 20.51
C ARG A 49 4.75 0.35 21.11
N GLU A 50 5.06 1.60 20.78
CA GLU A 50 4.37 2.78 21.32
C GLU A 50 2.89 2.84 20.91
N ARG A 51 2.56 2.34 19.72
CA ARG A 51 1.20 2.39 19.17
C ARG A 51 0.41 1.10 19.33
N GLY A 52 1.01 0.05 19.90
CA GLY A 52 0.39 -1.29 19.96
C GLY A 52 0.04 -1.84 18.57
N ALA A 53 0.83 -1.47 17.55
CA ALA A 53 0.60 -1.83 16.15
C ALA A 53 1.40 -3.09 15.77
N THR A 54 1.34 -3.47 14.49
CA THR A 54 2.26 -4.44 13.89
C THR A 54 3.18 -3.74 12.91
N LEU A 55 4.38 -4.27 12.68
CA LEU A 55 5.29 -3.73 11.66
C LEU A 55 4.63 -3.72 10.27
N PHE A 56 3.83 -4.75 9.97
CA PHE A 56 3.01 -4.82 8.76
C PHE A 56 2.08 -3.60 8.63
N GLY A 57 1.28 -3.30 9.67
CA GLY A 57 0.36 -2.16 9.65
C GLY A 57 1.08 -0.82 9.54
N VAL A 58 2.24 -0.67 10.19
CA VAL A 58 3.06 0.54 10.08
C VAL A 58 3.60 0.71 8.66
N VAL A 59 4.18 -0.32 8.05
CA VAL A 59 4.69 -0.26 6.67
C VAL A 59 3.55 -0.01 5.67
N GLN A 60 2.38 -0.63 5.88
CA GLN A 60 1.20 -0.39 5.06
C GLN A 60 0.74 1.08 5.13
N SER A 61 0.77 1.67 6.34
CA SER A 61 0.43 3.09 6.52
C SER A 61 1.42 4.01 5.81
N VAL A 62 2.72 3.69 5.85
CA VAL A 62 3.76 4.41 5.10
C VAL A 62 3.51 4.31 3.59
N LEU A 63 3.19 3.12 3.08
CA LEU A 63 2.87 2.92 1.67
C LEU A 63 1.64 3.75 1.26
N SER A 64 0.55 3.71 2.03
CA SER A 64 -0.65 4.52 1.79
C SER A 64 -0.33 6.01 1.74
N ALA A 65 0.44 6.53 2.69
CA ALA A 65 0.83 7.94 2.73
C ALA A 65 1.70 8.35 1.53
N VAL A 66 2.61 7.48 1.09
CA VAL A 66 3.42 7.72 -0.11
C VAL A 66 2.55 7.75 -1.36
N LEU A 67 1.65 6.78 -1.53
CA LEU A 67 0.76 6.72 -2.69
C LEU A 67 -0.19 7.91 -2.74
N SER A 68 -0.83 8.24 -1.61
CA SER A 68 -1.71 9.40 -1.46
C SER A 68 -1.01 10.68 -1.91
N ARG A 69 0.18 10.96 -1.37
CA ARG A 69 0.95 12.16 -1.72
C ARG A 69 1.35 12.20 -3.20
N ARG A 70 1.66 11.04 -3.80
CA ARG A 70 2.06 10.97 -5.21
C ARG A 70 0.89 11.10 -6.17
N ALA A 71 -0.28 10.61 -5.79
CA ALA A 71 -1.50 10.69 -6.59
C ALA A 71 -2.30 11.99 -6.35
N GLY A 72 -2.02 12.71 -5.26
CA GLY A 72 -2.86 13.85 -4.85
C GLY A 72 -4.26 13.44 -4.42
N GLN A 73 -4.42 12.21 -3.93
CA GLN A 73 -5.70 11.62 -3.52
C GLN A 73 -5.63 11.21 -2.05
N ASP A 74 -6.68 11.50 -1.29
CA ASP A 74 -6.74 11.19 0.14
C ASP A 74 -7.20 9.75 0.43
N ASP A 75 -7.94 9.13 -0.51
CA ASP A 75 -8.41 7.76 -0.40
C ASP A 75 -7.54 6.79 -1.23
N VAL A 76 -7.07 5.73 -0.59
CA VAL A 76 -6.12 4.75 -1.15
C VAL A 76 -6.57 3.34 -0.78
N VAL A 77 -6.89 2.54 -1.80
CA VAL A 77 -7.25 1.12 -1.63
C VAL A 77 -6.04 0.24 -1.92
N ILE A 78 -5.63 -0.56 -0.92
CA ILE A 78 -4.53 -1.53 -1.05
C ILE A 78 -5.05 -2.94 -0.78
N GLY A 79 -4.90 -3.83 -1.76
CA GLY A 79 -5.19 -5.25 -1.60
C GLY A 79 -4.11 -5.97 -0.79
N VAL A 80 -4.51 -6.75 0.21
CA VAL A 80 -3.62 -7.57 1.03
C VAL A 80 -4.08 -9.03 0.95
N PRO A 81 -3.26 -9.94 0.40
CA PRO A 81 -3.62 -11.36 0.41
C PRO A 81 -3.52 -11.93 1.82
N VAL A 82 -4.52 -12.73 2.21
CA VAL A 82 -4.53 -13.48 3.47
C VAL A 82 -4.34 -14.96 3.19
N ALA A 83 -3.53 -15.64 4.00
CA ALA A 83 -3.17 -17.05 3.77
C ALA A 83 -4.36 -18.02 3.86
N ASN A 84 -5.45 -17.61 4.54
CA ASN A 84 -6.70 -18.36 4.70
C ASN A 84 -6.52 -19.82 5.16
N ARG A 85 -5.59 -20.04 6.10
CA ARG A 85 -5.24 -21.37 6.62
C ARG A 85 -5.99 -21.75 7.91
N SER A 86 -6.91 -20.92 8.38
CA SER A 86 -7.74 -21.16 9.56
C SER A 86 -8.99 -21.97 9.18
N ARG A 87 -9.12 -23.17 9.77
CA ARG A 87 -10.40 -23.85 10.00
C ARG A 87 -10.70 -23.83 11.49
#